data_AF-A0A842NZV8-F1
#
_entry.id   AF-A0A842NZV8-F1
#
_cell.length_a   1.000
_cell.length_b   1.000
_cell.length_c   1.000
_cell.angle_alpha   90.00
_cell.angle_beta   90.00
_cell.angle_gamma   90.00
#
_symmetry.space_group_name_H-M   'P 1'
#
loop_
_entity.id
_entity.type
_entity.pdbx_description
1 polymer ?
#
loop_
_entity_poly.entity_id
_entity_poly.type
_entity_poly.pdbx_seq_one_letter_code
_entity_poly.pdbx_strand_id
1 'polypeptide(L)'
;MEAEPTLDGGTISLDGKAVIAHSPSIGVPLDALGFFAFHYAASNVAARFGRPRHLVTGIYLPLETRERDLRTISRNIGDEAKRYGVTVVAGQTATYY
;
A
#
# COMPACT_ATOMS: atom_id res chain seq x y z
N MET A 1 -11.75 3.02 -24.19
CA MET A 1 -12.86 2.62 -23.31
C MET A 1 -12.57 3.29 -21.99
N GLU A 2 -13.32 4.34 -21.62
CA GLU A 2 -13.19 4.96 -20.30
C GLU A 2 -13.60 3.92 -19.25
N ALA A 3 -12.76 3.71 -18.24
CA ALA A 3 -13.07 2.79 -17.16
C ALA A 3 -14.16 3.43 -16.28
N GLU A 4 -15.31 2.77 -16.15
CA GLU A 4 -16.32 3.13 -15.16
C GLU A 4 -15.72 3.14 -13.75
N PRO A 5 -16.10 4.09 -12.88
CA PRO A 5 -15.63 4.11 -11.51
C PRO A 5 -16.13 2.85 -10.77
N THR A 6 -15.20 2.03 -10.27
CA THR A 6 -15.53 0.90 -9.38
C THR A 6 -15.62 1.39 -7.93
N LEU A 7 -16.46 0.73 -7.12
CA LEU A 7 -16.68 1.00 -5.68
C LEU A 7 -15.42 0.65 -4.83
N ASP A 8 -15.54 -0.07 -3.71
CA ASP A 8 -14.46 -0.41 -2.75
C ASP A 8 -13.27 -1.25 -3.30
N GLY A 9 -13.13 -1.35 -4.62
CA GLY A 9 -12.17 -2.23 -5.30
C GLY A 9 -11.33 -1.52 -6.35
N GLY A 10 -10.08 -1.96 -6.48
CA GLY A 10 -9.21 -1.59 -7.59
C GLY A 10 -9.39 -2.55 -8.77
N THR A 11 -9.48 -2.01 -9.98
CA THR A 11 -9.57 -2.79 -11.22
C THR A 11 -8.27 -2.69 -12.00
N ILE A 12 -7.78 -3.83 -12.51
CA ILE A 12 -6.63 -3.86 -13.41
C ILE A 12 -6.96 -4.71 -14.64
N SER A 13 -6.60 -4.20 -15.82
CA SER A 13 -6.50 -5.02 -17.02
C SER A 13 -5.12 -5.67 -17.04
N LEU A 14 -5.07 -6.99 -17.15
CA LEU A 14 -3.82 -7.75 -17.18
C LEU A 14 -3.73 -8.51 -18.49
N ASP A 15 -2.63 -8.28 -19.20
CA ASP A 15 -2.18 -9.10 -20.31
C ASP A 15 -0.96 -9.91 -19.84
N GLY A 16 -0.99 -11.22 -20.05
CA GLY A 16 0.08 -12.11 -19.60
C GLY A 16 0.10 -12.40 -18.09
N LYS A 17 1.29 -12.43 -17.48
CA LYS A 17 1.50 -12.91 -16.11
C LYS A 17 1.65 -11.77 -15.11
N ALA A 18 0.89 -11.83 -14.02
CA ALA A 18 1.03 -10.93 -12.88
C ALA A 18 1.73 -11.62 -11.70
N VAL A 19 2.47 -10.83 -10.91
CA VAL A 19 2.91 -11.22 -9.57
C VAL A 19 2.18 -10.33 -8.60
N ILE A 20 1.43 -10.95 -7.68
CA ILE A 20 0.67 -10.25 -6.64
C ILE A 20 1.20 -10.74 -5.31
N ALA A 21 1.57 -9.81 -4.43
CA ALA A 21 2.00 -10.11 -3.08
C ALA A 21 1.37 -9.12 -2.10
N HIS A 22 1.04 -9.61 -0.92
CA HIS A 22 0.50 -8.82 0.17
C HIS A 22 1.27 -9.18 1.44
N SER A 23 1.60 -8.19 2.26
CA SER A 23 2.34 -8.40 3.51
C SER A 23 2.00 -7.30 4.51
N PRO A 24 1.57 -7.65 5.73
CA PRO A 24 1.28 -6.66 6.76
C PRO A 24 2.57 -6.10 7.36
N SER A 25 2.48 -4.91 7.93
CA SER A 25 3.55 -4.29 8.72
C SER A 25 3.10 -4.18 10.16
N ILE A 26 3.63 -5.04 11.03
CA ILE A 26 3.23 -5.15 12.43
C ILE A 26 4.51 -5.23 13.29
N GLY A 27 4.50 -4.57 14.44
CA GLY A 27 5.63 -4.60 15.38
C GLY A 27 6.82 -3.73 14.97
N VAL A 28 6.64 -2.80 14.03
CA VAL A 28 7.67 -1.84 13.62
C VAL A 28 7.40 -0.45 14.22
N PRO A 29 8.44 0.39 14.39
CA PRO A 29 8.25 1.77 14.85
C PRO A 29 7.29 2.56 13.95
N LEU A 30 6.49 3.44 14.55
CA LEU A 30 5.47 4.22 13.85
C LEU A 30 6.05 5.03 12.68
N ASP A 31 7.19 5.67 12.91
CA ASP A 31 7.87 6.49 11.90
C ASP A 31 8.45 5.68 10.74
N ALA A 32 8.56 4.35 10.88
CA ALA A 32 9.00 3.44 9.83
C ALA A 32 7.85 2.61 9.25
N LEU A 33 6.65 2.69 9.81
CA LEU A 33 5.55 1.79 9.49
C LEU A 33 5.10 1.92 8.04
N GLY A 34 4.99 3.15 7.52
CA GLY A 34 4.67 3.37 6.11
C GLY A 34 5.77 2.92 5.14
N PHE A 35 7.05 3.01 5.54
CA PHE A 35 8.17 2.50 4.77
C PHE A 35 8.08 0.97 4.62
N PHE A 36 7.90 0.26 5.73
CA PHE A 36 7.77 -1.20 5.71
C PHE A 36 6.49 -1.67 5.02
N ALA A 37 5.38 -0.92 5.15
CA ALA A 37 4.11 -1.22 4.48
C ALA A 37 4.26 -1.23 2.97
N PHE A 38 5.10 -0.35 2.41
CA PHE A 38 5.46 -0.39 1.01
C PHE A 38 6.42 -1.56 0.70
N HIS A 39 7.55 -1.62 1.42
CA HIS A 39 8.68 -2.47 1.04
C HIS A 39 8.44 -3.97 1.23
N TYR A 40 7.64 -4.41 2.20
CA TYR A 40 7.37 -5.84 2.36
C TYR A 40 6.63 -6.42 1.16
N ALA A 41 5.56 -5.76 0.70
CA ALA A 41 4.82 -6.21 -0.48
C ALA A 41 5.64 -6.05 -1.77
N ALA A 42 6.31 -4.91 -1.94
CA ALA A 42 7.12 -4.62 -3.13
C ALA A 42 8.31 -5.60 -3.28
N SER A 43 8.98 -5.94 -2.17
CA SER A 43 10.10 -6.88 -2.18
C SER A 43 9.68 -8.29 -2.55
N ASN A 44 8.49 -8.74 -2.11
CA ASN A 44 7.96 -10.05 -2.49
C ASN A 44 7.64 -10.13 -3.99
N VAL A 45 7.15 -9.04 -4.59
CA VAL A 45 7.00 -8.94 -6.05
C VAL A 45 8.37 -9.00 -6.74
N ALA A 46 9.35 -8.22 -6.26
CA ALA A 46 10.70 -8.18 -6.81
C ALA A 46 11.44 -9.52 -6.72
N ALA A 47 11.28 -10.26 -5.61
CA ALA A 47 11.86 -11.59 -5.40
C ALA A 47 11.35 -12.65 -6.41
N ARG A 48 10.23 -12.38 -7.07
CA ARG A 48 9.69 -13.20 -8.18
C ARG A 48 10.05 -12.62 -9.55
N PHE A 49 11.04 -11.74 -9.61
CA PHE A 49 11.46 -10.99 -10.80
C PHE A 49 10.35 -10.12 -11.39
N GLY A 50 9.34 -9.77 -10.60
CA GLY A 50 8.29 -8.83 -10.98
C GLY A 50 8.71 -7.39 -10.72
N ARG A 51 8.13 -6.44 -11.48
CA ARG A 51 8.26 -5.01 -11.20
C ARG A 51 7.01 -4.53 -10.47
N PRO A 52 7.09 -4.03 -9.22
CA PRO A 52 5.98 -3.36 -8.56
C PRO A 52 5.48 -2.17 -9.41
N ARG A 53 4.16 -2.07 -9.59
CA ARG A 53 3.51 -1.00 -10.37
C ARG A 53 2.31 -0.40 -9.66
N HIS A 54 1.60 -1.22 -8.90
CA HIS A 54 0.41 -0.81 -8.16
C HIS A 54 0.53 -1.30 -6.72
N LEU A 55 -0.03 -0.52 -5.80
CA LEU A 55 -0.15 -0.87 -4.39
C LEU A 55 -1.61 -0.71 -3.96
N VAL A 56 -2.12 -1.70 -3.24
CA VAL A 56 -3.33 -1.59 -2.42
C VAL A 56 -2.87 -1.69 -0.97
N THR A 57 -3.23 -0.72 -0.14
CA THR A 57 -2.73 -0.67 1.24
C THR A 57 -3.82 -0.24 2.23
N GLY A 58 -3.88 -0.93 3.35
CA GLY A 58 -4.78 -0.62 4.46
C GLY A 58 -4.00 -0.02 5.63
N ILE A 59 -4.52 1.04 6.23
CA ILE A 59 -4.00 1.62 7.48
C ILE A 59 -5.02 1.35 8.58
N TYR A 60 -4.67 0.44 9.48
CA TYR A 60 -5.51 0.01 10.60
C TYR A 60 -4.83 0.36 11.91
N LEU A 61 -5.46 1.23 12.70
CA LEU A 61 -4.82 1.86 13.85
C LEU A 61 -5.69 1.75 15.12
N PRO A 62 -5.11 1.78 16.32
CA PRO A 62 -5.88 1.91 17.56
C PRO A 62 -6.73 3.19 17.57
N LEU A 63 -7.88 3.18 18.27
CA LEU A 63 -8.78 4.34 18.36
C LEU A 63 -8.11 5.64 18.83
N GLU A 64 -7.12 5.55 19.71
CA GLU A 64 -6.43 6.70 20.30
C GLU A 64 -5.33 7.27 19.39
N THR A 65 -5.15 6.72 18.18
CA THR A 65 -4.12 7.16 17.26
C THR A 65 -4.40 8.58 16.77
N ARG A 66 -3.38 9.43 16.76
CA ARG A 66 -3.54 10.84 16.39
C ARG A 66 -3.43 11.00 14.89
N GLU A 67 -4.09 12.04 14.36
CA GLU A 67 -4.02 12.38 12.93
C GLU A 67 -2.57 12.57 12.44
N ARG A 68 -1.70 13.15 13.28
CA ARG A 68 -0.27 13.32 12.95
C ARG A 68 0.42 11.98 12.65
N ASP A 69 0.03 10.92 13.34
CA ASP A 69 0.62 9.61 13.22
C ASP A 69 0.18 8.99 11.88
N LEU A 70 -1.10 9.13 11.53
CA LEU A 70 -1.64 8.77 10.22
C LEU A 70 -0.96 9.55 9.08
N ARG A 71 -0.69 10.85 9.27
CA ARG A 71 0.05 11.68 8.30
C ARG A 71 1.48 11.19 8.10
N THR A 72 2.17 10.79 9.17
CA THR A 72 3.51 10.20 9.07
C THR A 72 3.47 8.91 8.25
N ILE A 73 2.56 7.99 8.57
CA ILE A 73 2.43 6.69 7.88
C ILE A 73 2.10 6.89 6.40
N SER A 74 1.06 7.67 6.09
CA SER A 74 0.61 7.91 4.72
C SER A 74 1.64 8.65 3.87
N ARG A 75 2.37 9.61 4.46
CA ARG A 75 3.48 10.31 3.77
C ARG A 75 4.61 9.35 3.42
N ASN A 76 5.04 8.51 4.36
CA ASN A 76 6.07 7.50 4.10
C ASN A 76 5.68 6.56 2.96
N ILE A 77 4.44 6.06 2.95
CA ILE A 77 3.93 5.22 1.86
C ILE A 77 3.97 5.98 0.53
N GLY A 78 3.48 7.23 0.51
CA GLY A 78 3.46 8.06 -0.68
C GLY A 78 4.84 8.39 -1.23
N ASP A 79 5.80 8.69 -0.36
CA ASP A 79 7.18 9.02 -0.72
C ASP A 79 7.90 7.80 -1.33
N GLU A 80 7.74 6.61 -0.74
CA GLU A 80 8.28 5.38 -1.30
C GLU A 80 7.57 5.00 -2.62
N ALA A 81 6.24 5.09 -2.68
CA ALA A 81 5.49 4.84 -3.91
C ALA A 81 5.98 5.75 -5.05
N LYS A 82 6.14 7.05 -4.78
CA LYS A 82 6.69 8.02 -5.73
C LYS A 82 8.12 7.68 -6.15
N ARG A 83 8.98 7.32 -5.19
CA ARG A 83 10.39 6.99 -5.44
C ARG A 83 10.55 5.79 -6.40
N TYR A 84 9.66 4.80 -6.31
CA TYR A 84 9.73 3.58 -7.12
C TYR A 84 8.80 3.60 -8.35
N GLY A 85 8.04 4.67 -8.56
CA GLY A 85 7.08 4.79 -9.66
C GLY A 85 5.91 3.82 -9.53
N VAL A 86 5.45 3.59 -8.30
CA VAL A 86 4.29 2.75 -7.96
C VAL A 86 3.08 3.64 -7.70
N THR A 87 1.91 3.26 -8.22
CA THR A 87 0.66 3.95 -7.95
C THR A 87 -0.10 3.29 -6.81
N VAL A 88 -0.47 4.05 -5.77
CA VAL A 88 -1.44 3.57 -4.77
C VAL A 88 -2.82 3.66 -5.39
N VAL A 89 -3.45 2.52 -5.71
CA VAL A 89 -4.68 2.47 -6.52
C VAL A 89 -5.94 2.30 -5.68
N ALA A 90 -5.81 1.76 -4.48
CA ALA A 90 -6.91 1.57 -3.55
C ALA A 90 -6.38 1.39 -2.12
N GLY A 91 -7.27 1.42 -1.15
CA GLY A 91 -6.91 1.18 0.24
C GLY A 91 -8.10 1.25 1.17
N GLN A 92 -7.81 1.09 2.44
CA GLN A 92 -8.79 1.26 3.52
C GLN A 92 -8.12 1.98 4.68
N THR A 93 -8.86 2.83 5.38
CA THR A 93 -8.42 3.40 6.65
C THR A 93 -9.49 3.10 7.70
N ALA A 94 -9.10 2.50 8.81
CA ALA A 94 -10.01 2.23 9.91
C ALA A 94 -9.30 2.26 11.25
N THR A 95 -10.09 2.51 12.29
CA THR A 95 -9.65 2.37 13.68
C THR A 95 -10.43 1.26 14.36
N TYR A 96 -9.75 0.46 15.18
CA TYR A 96 -10.35 -0.66 15.91
C TYR A 96 -10.07 -0.55 17.41
N TYR A 97 -11.00 -1.11 18.21
CA TYR A 97 -10.91 -1.24 19.67
C TYR A 97 -9.97 -2.39 20.06
#